data_AF-A0A1S9ZKB0-F1
#
_entry.id   AF-A0A1S9ZKB0-F1
#
_cell.length_a   1.000
_cell.length_b   1.000
_cell.length_c   1.000
_cell.angle_alpha   90.00
_cell.angle_beta   90.00
_cell.angle_gamma   90.00
#
_symmetry.space_group_name_H-M   'P 1'
#
loop_
_entity.id
_entity.type
_entity.pdbx_description
1 polymer ?
#
loop_
_entity_poly.entity_id
_entity_poly.type
_entity_poly.pdbx_seq_one_letter_code
_entity_poly.pdbx_strand_id
1 'polypeptide(L)'
;MIDMPVFKFIIPLLAVALIGCHDRSTEDNLKLIHDDAKAAKTTDGHENLDNPHDFQALLDELGTDHEPLASSIQPIITEDGKTKIDWSHIDTKTAKVDKTAFDYPFLIDSEPVVNYANAFNISAEQAQYSMLLSMASPEALGKIVDQLGNQYIAHRFRDGSDPALIIQVTPDVVNEQHSYIISDKFAEGLELPIEIVSTQNAQ
;
A
#
# COMPACT_ATOMS: atom_id res chain seq x y z
N MET A 1 53.60 -41.50 12.92
CA MET A 1 54.08 -41.63 11.53
C MET A 1 52.92 -41.21 10.65
N ILE A 2 53.01 -40.00 10.10
CA ILE A 2 52.52 -39.50 8.81
C ILE A 2 52.43 -37.97 8.94
N ASP A 3 53.24 -37.37 8.09
CA ASP A 3 53.57 -35.98 7.93
C ASP A 3 52.37 -35.09 7.61
N MET A 4 52.50 -33.84 8.02
CA MET A 4 51.60 -32.72 7.76
C MET A 4 52.18 -31.89 6.61
N PRO A 5 51.43 -31.55 5.56
CA PRO A 5 51.80 -30.42 4.73
C PRO A 5 51.00 -29.17 5.12
N VAL A 6 51.74 -28.22 5.69
CA VAL A 6 51.39 -26.81 5.87
C VAL A 6 51.04 -26.20 4.51
N PHE A 7 49.77 -25.92 4.27
CA PHE A 7 49.36 -25.09 3.13
C PHE A 7 49.38 -23.61 3.55
N LYS A 8 50.36 -22.88 3.01
CA LYS A 8 50.52 -21.43 3.16
C LYS A 8 49.30 -20.71 2.59
N PHE A 9 48.63 -19.95 3.46
CA PHE A 9 47.77 -18.84 3.08
C PHE A 9 48.58 -17.83 2.27
N ILE A 10 48.18 -17.57 1.02
CA ILE A 10 48.57 -16.37 0.29
C ILE A 10 47.29 -15.57 0.09
N ILE A 11 47.15 -14.52 0.89
CA ILE A 11 46.12 -13.50 0.79
C ILE A 11 46.62 -12.46 -0.22
N PRO A 12 46.01 -12.27 -1.40
CA PRO A 12 46.23 -11.06 -2.17
C PRO A 12 45.44 -9.92 -1.52
N LEU A 13 46.18 -9.07 -0.83
CA LEU A 13 45.75 -7.76 -0.33
C LEU A 13 45.46 -6.86 -1.53
N LEU A 14 44.20 -6.79 -1.97
CA LEU A 14 43.77 -5.79 -2.95
C LEU A 14 43.24 -4.57 -2.21
N ALA A 15 44.11 -3.57 -2.04
CA ALA A 15 43.74 -2.25 -1.58
C ALA A 15 42.94 -1.53 -2.68
N VAL A 16 41.63 -1.37 -2.48
CA VAL A 16 40.83 -0.43 -3.26
C VAL A 16 40.87 0.91 -2.53
N ALA A 17 41.50 1.89 -3.16
CA ALA A 17 41.63 3.25 -2.66
C ALA A 17 40.26 3.92 -2.52
N LEU A 18 39.99 4.48 -1.34
CA LEU A 18 38.95 5.49 -1.13
C LEU A 18 39.36 6.76 -1.88
N ILE A 19 38.82 6.96 -3.08
CA ILE A 19 38.80 8.28 -3.72
C ILE A 19 37.48 8.94 -3.31
N GLY A 20 37.57 9.77 -2.29
CA GLY A 20 36.58 10.80 -2.06
C GLY A 20 36.76 11.90 -3.11
N CYS A 21 35.73 12.13 -3.92
CA CYS A 21 35.47 13.43 -4.52
C CYS A 21 34.06 13.85 -4.08
N HIS A 22 34.04 14.68 -3.05
CA HIS A 22 32.93 15.53 -2.72
C HIS A 22 33.04 16.73 -3.66
N ASP A 23 32.15 16.87 -4.64
CA ASP A 23 31.56 18.18 -4.91
C ASP A 23 30.24 18.11 -5.66
N ARG A 24 29.39 19.05 -5.26
CA ARG A 24 27.95 19.17 -5.50
C ARG A 24 27.61 19.43 -6.96
N SER A 25 26.65 18.69 -7.51
CA SER A 25 25.97 19.04 -8.76
C SER A 25 24.47 19.23 -8.51
N THR A 26 24.11 20.24 -7.72
CA THR A 26 22.70 20.67 -7.53
C THR A 26 22.58 22.19 -7.28
N GLU A 27 23.35 23.04 -7.97
CA GLU A 27 23.21 24.51 -7.80
C GLU A 27 23.06 25.34 -9.09
N ASP A 28 22.78 24.73 -10.25
CA ASP A 28 22.56 25.50 -11.50
C ASP A 28 21.08 25.79 -11.85
N ASN A 29 20.12 25.42 -10.98
CA ASN A 29 18.70 25.73 -11.20
C ASN A 29 18.13 26.80 -10.25
N LEU A 30 18.97 27.43 -9.42
CA LEU A 30 18.56 28.44 -8.45
C LEU A 30 19.26 29.77 -8.72
N LYS A 31 19.15 30.27 -9.96
CA LYS A 31 19.59 31.62 -10.28
C LYS A 31 18.84 32.26 -11.43
N LEU A 32 17.53 32.45 -11.25
CA LEU A 32 16.84 33.54 -11.93
C LEU A 32 15.49 33.81 -11.26
N ILE A 33 15.45 34.57 -10.16
CA ILE A 33 14.46 35.65 -9.92
C ILE A 33 15.01 36.55 -8.78
N HIS A 34 15.85 37.50 -9.15
CA HIS A 34 15.88 38.79 -8.46
C HIS A 34 16.20 39.86 -9.48
N ASP A 35 15.53 41.00 -9.31
CA ASP A 35 15.56 42.21 -10.13
C ASP A 35 14.61 42.25 -11.33
N ASP A 36 13.34 42.55 -11.04
CA ASP A 36 12.74 43.80 -11.53
C ASP A 36 11.49 44.15 -10.72
N ALA A 37 11.71 44.60 -9.48
CA ALA A 37 10.71 45.36 -8.75
C ALA A 37 10.63 46.76 -9.37
N LYS A 38 9.82 46.92 -10.41
CA LYS A 38 9.39 48.24 -10.89
C LYS A 38 7.87 48.36 -10.81
N ALA A 39 7.44 49.18 -9.85
CA ALA A 39 6.06 49.53 -9.63
C ALA A 39 5.36 50.05 -10.90
N ALA A 40 4.18 49.51 -11.19
CA ALA A 40 3.21 50.13 -12.06
C ALA A 40 1.78 49.78 -11.60
N LYS A 41 1.24 50.69 -10.78
CA LYS A 41 -0.09 51.33 -10.88
C LYS A 41 -1.32 50.42 -11.08
N THR A 42 -2.17 50.44 -10.05
CA THR A 42 -3.62 50.16 -10.07
C THR A 42 -4.33 50.76 -11.27
N THR A 43 -5.09 49.95 -12.02
CA THR A 43 -6.30 50.39 -12.72
C THR A 43 -7.25 49.19 -12.90
N ASP A 44 -8.53 49.52 -12.83
CA ASP A 44 -9.74 48.72 -12.68
C ASP A 44 -9.90 47.44 -13.52
N GLY A 45 -10.59 46.48 -12.88
CA GLY A 45 -11.82 45.88 -13.42
C GLY A 45 -11.73 45.20 -14.78
N HIS A 46 -11.59 43.88 -14.74
CA HIS A 46 -12.34 43.03 -15.67
C HIS A 46 -12.51 41.65 -15.06
N GLU A 47 -13.76 41.20 -15.01
CA GLU A 47 -14.18 39.84 -14.67
C GLU A 47 -13.37 38.84 -15.51
N ASN A 48 -12.62 37.98 -14.83
CA ASN A 48 -12.06 36.76 -15.40
C ASN A 48 -12.71 35.60 -14.65
N LEU A 49 -13.96 35.33 -15.01
CA LEU A 49 -14.53 33.99 -14.89
C LEU A 49 -13.70 33.08 -15.83
N ASP A 50 -13.30 31.91 -15.35
CA ASP A 50 -12.47 30.89 -16.04
C ASP A 50 -10.95 30.97 -15.82
N ASN A 51 -10.50 31.00 -14.56
CA ASN A 51 -9.21 30.39 -14.23
C ASN A 51 -9.44 28.97 -13.65
N PRO A 52 -9.24 27.88 -14.41
CA PRO A 52 -9.44 26.51 -13.95
C PRO A 52 -8.40 26.03 -12.92
N HIS A 53 -7.52 26.93 -12.47
CA HIS A 53 -6.53 26.70 -11.43
C HIS A 53 -6.74 27.61 -10.21
N ASP A 54 -7.90 28.26 -10.10
CA ASP A 54 -8.24 28.99 -8.88
C ASP A 54 -8.52 27.98 -7.75
N PHE A 55 -7.60 27.93 -6.80
CA PHE A 55 -7.73 27.12 -5.58
C PHE A 55 -9.02 27.45 -4.82
N GLN A 56 -9.51 28.69 -4.92
CA GLN A 56 -10.76 29.09 -4.30
C GLN A 56 -11.98 28.51 -5.00
N ALA A 57 -11.95 28.39 -6.34
CA ALA A 57 -13.02 27.74 -7.10
C ALA A 57 -13.10 26.23 -6.78
N LEU A 58 -11.94 25.57 -6.59
CA LEU A 58 -11.90 24.17 -6.14
C LEU A 58 -12.41 24.00 -4.70
N LEU A 59 -12.12 24.95 -3.81
CA LEU A 59 -12.65 24.95 -2.44
C LEU A 59 -14.17 25.17 -2.39
N ASP A 60 -14.68 26.06 -3.23
CA ASP A 60 -16.12 26.35 -3.32
C ASP A 60 -16.88 25.18 -3.98
N GLU A 61 -16.27 24.46 -4.93
CA GLU A 61 -16.83 23.25 -5.55
C GLU A 61 -16.82 22.04 -4.60
N LEU A 62 -15.83 21.98 -3.69
CA LEU A 62 -15.77 20.93 -2.66
C LEU A 62 -16.78 21.13 -1.52
N GLY A 63 -17.36 22.33 -1.35
CA GLY A 63 -18.42 22.63 -0.40
C GLY A 63 -18.06 22.41 1.08
N THR A 64 -18.28 23.41 1.93
CA THR A 64 -18.11 23.27 3.40
C THR A 64 -19.17 22.40 4.08
N ASP A 65 -20.10 21.84 3.30
CA ASP A 65 -21.32 21.21 3.77
C ASP A 65 -21.30 19.68 3.59
N HIS A 66 -20.11 19.10 3.48
CA HIS A 66 -19.97 17.68 3.76
C HIS A 66 -20.13 17.47 5.27
N GLU A 67 -21.39 17.38 5.71
CA GLU A 67 -21.69 16.59 6.89
C GLU A 67 -21.00 15.24 6.67
N PRO A 68 -20.12 14.78 7.59
CA PRO A 68 -19.51 13.47 7.45
C PRO A 68 -20.66 12.50 7.27
N LEU A 69 -20.75 11.83 6.12
CA LEU A 69 -21.65 10.70 5.97
C LEU A 69 -21.23 9.74 7.07
N ALA A 70 -21.96 9.73 8.18
CA ALA A 70 -21.75 8.78 9.25
C ALA A 70 -21.86 7.43 8.56
N SER A 71 -20.73 6.71 8.50
CA SER A 71 -20.68 5.39 7.91
C SER A 71 -21.82 4.59 8.55
N SER A 72 -22.84 4.24 7.76
CA SER A 72 -24.02 3.53 8.26
C SER A 72 -23.69 2.08 8.66
N ILE A 73 -22.42 1.71 8.52
CA ILE A 73 -21.87 0.40 8.80
C ILE A 73 -21.12 0.51 10.12
N GLN A 74 -21.81 0.14 11.20
CA GLN A 74 -21.20 0.13 12.53
C GLN A 74 -20.62 -1.25 12.86
N PRO A 75 -19.51 -1.31 13.58
CA PRO A 75 -18.96 -2.57 14.06
C PRO A 75 -19.85 -3.18 15.17
N ILE A 76 -19.66 -4.47 15.41
CA ILE A 76 -20.30 -5.17 16.53
C ILE A 76 -19.53 -4.85 17.81
N ILE A 77 -20.24 -4.49 18.88
CA ILE A 77 -19.65 -4.39 20.22
C ILE A 77 -19.86 -5.72 20.96
N THR A 78 -18.78 -6.34 21.40
CA THR A 78 -18.80 -7.60 22.15
C THR A 78 -19.19 -7.38 23.62
N GLU A 79 -19.50 -8.46 24.34
CA GLU A 79 -19.89 -8.38 25.76
C GLU A 79 -18.80 -7.76 26.65
N ASP A 80 -17.52 -7.94 26.30
CA ASP A 80 -16.37 -7.32 26.98
C ASP A 80 -16.07 -5.88 26.53
N GLY A 81 -16.94 -5.29 25.68
CA GLY A 81 -16.84 -3.91 25.23
C GLY A 81 -15.84 -3.68 24.10
N LYS A 82 -15.32 -4.74 23.47
CA LYS A 82 -14.42 -4.63 22.31
C LYS A 82 -15.20 -4.46 21.02
N THR A 83 -14.53 -3.85 20.05
CA THR A 83 -15.01 -3.72 18.68
C THR A 83 -14.69 -4.99 17.91
N LYS A 84 -15.68 -5.52 17.19
CA LYS A 84 -15.54 -6.64 16.26
C LYS A 84 -16.07 -6.23 14.89
N ILE A 85 -15.39 -6.65 13.83
CA ILE A 85 -15.84 -6.36 12.47
C ILE A 85 -17.17 -7.07 12.20
N ASP A 86 -18.13 -6.35 11.65
CA ASP A 86 -19.34 -6.94 11.11
C ASP A 86 -19.16 -7.33 9.65
N TRP A 87 -18.69 -8.55 9.42
CA TRP A 87 -18.46 -9.09 8.08
C TRP A 87 -19.74 -9.15 7.24
N SER A 88 -20.94 -9.18 7.83
CA SER A 88 -22.19 -9.26 7.06
C SER A 88 -22.45 -8.02 6.19
N HIS A 89 -21.82 -6.90 6.52
CA HIS A 89 -21.87 -5.65 5.75
C HIS A 89 -20.68 -5.48 4.79
N ILE A 90 -19.66 -6.35 4.88
CA ILE A 90 -18.43 -6.28 4.08
C ILE A 90 -18.47 -7.34 2.98
N ASP A 91 -18.87 -8.56 3.36
CA ASP A 91 -18.87 -9.75 2.53
C ASP A 91 -19.72 -9.56 1.27
N THR A 92 -19.21 -10.15 0.20
CA THR A 92 -19.83 -10.08 -1.12
C THR A 92 -20.75 -11.28 -1.33
N LYS A 93 -21.65 -11.16 -2.31
CA LYS A 93 -22.46 -12.30 -2.78
C LYS A 93 -21.79 -13.04 -3.95
N THR A 94 -20.54 -12.70 -4.24
CA THR A 94 -19.79 -13.27 -5.36
C THR A 94 -19.48 -14.74 -5.08
N ALA A 95 -19.65 -15.58 -6.10
CA ALA A 95 -19.31 -16.99 -5.97
C ALA A 95 -17.79 -17.17 -5.94
N LYS A 96 -17.30 -17.98 -4.99
CA LYS A 96 -15.89 -18.36 -4.94
C LYS A 96 -15.48 -19.16 -6.18
N VAL A 97 -14.32 -18.85 -6.74
CA VAL A 97 -13.73 -19.56 -7.88
C VAL A 97 -12.49 -20.36 -7.46
N ASP A 98 -12.11 -21.34 -8.27
CA ASP A 98 -10.86 -22.06 -8.10
C ASP A 98 -9.69 -21.21 -8.61
N LYS A 99 -8.76 -20.88 -7.72
CA LYS A 99 -7.57 -20.09 -8.06
C LYS A 99 -6.68 -20.75 -9.12
N THR A 100 -6.73 -22.08 -9.28
CA THR A 100 -5.95 -22.80 -10.29
C THR A 100 -6.57 -22.73 -11.69
N ALA A 101 -7.86 -22.40 -11.77
CA ALA A 101 -8.61 -22.24 -13.00
C ALA A 101 -8.94 -20.77 -13.32
N PHE A 102 -8.44 -19.83 -12.51
CA PHE A 102 -8.68 -18.40 -12.68
C PHE A 102 -7.93 -17.85 -13.89
N ASP A 103 -8.57 -16.95 -14.64
CA ASP A 103 -7.98 -16.28 -15.80
C ASP A 103 -7.20 -15.03 -15.35
N TYR A 104 -5.91 -15.22 -15.06
CA TYR A 104 -5.08 -14.14 -14.52
C TYR A 104 -4.77 -13.08 -15.59
N PRO A 105 -4.85 -11.78 -15.25
CA PRO A 105 -4.58 -10.68 -16.17
C PRO A 105 -3.09 -10.49 -16.51
N PHE A 106 -2.21 -11.27 -15.90
CA PHE A 106 -0.77 -11.26 -16.15
C PHE A 106 -0.34 -12.62 -16.69
N LEU A 107 0.57 -12.66 -17.66
CA LEU A 107 1.13 -13.93 -18.10
C LEU A 107 2.04 -14.54 -17.01
N ILE A 108 1.95 -15.85 -16.83
CA ILE A 108 2.72 -16.58 -15.81
C ILE A 108 4.24 -16.47 -16.00
N ASP A 109 4.69 -16.34 -17.25
CA ASP A 109 6.10 -16.20 -17.65
C ASP A 109 6.50 -14.73 -17.89
N SER A 110 5.63 -13.78 -17.56
CA SER A 110 5.96 -12.36 -17.65
C SER A 110 7.08 -11.97 -16.68
N GLU A 111 7.90 -11.00 -17.08
CA GLU A 111 9.02 -10.52 -16.27
C GLU A 111 8.61 -10.10 -14.84
N PRO A 112 7.48 -9.39 -14.60
CA PRO A 112 7.04 -9.06 -13.24
C PRO A 112 6.78 -10.31 -12.37
N VAL A 113 6.09 -11.32 -12.92
CA VAL A 113 5.77 -12.56 -12.20
C VAL A 113 7.04 -13.35 -11.88
N VAL A 114 7.95 -13.47 -12.85
CA VAL A 114 9.24 -14.16 -12.66
C VAL A 114 10.10 -13.44 -11.62
N ASN A 115 10.21 -12.12 -11.69
CA ASN A 115 11.00 -11.34 -10.73
C ASN A 115 10.43 -11.45 -9.32
N TYR A 116 9.10 -11.42 -9.18
CA TYR A 116 8.43 -11.61 -7.90
C TYR A 116 8.63 -13.03 -7.35
N ALA A 117 8.47 -14.05 -8.19
CA ALA A 117 8.73 -15.44 -7.83
C ALA A 117 10.15 -15.64 -7.29
N ASN A 118 11.14 -15.04 -7.96
CA ASN A 118 12.53 -15.08 -7.54
C ASN A 118 12.77 -14.32 -6.22
N ALA A 119 12.15 -13.15 -6.04
CA ALA A 119 12.32 -12.32 -4.85
C ALA A 119 11.81 -13.03 -3.57
N PHE A 120 10.71 -13.79 -3.68
CA PHE A 120 10.11 -14.50 -2.56
C PHE A 120 10.42 -16.00 -2.52
N ASN A 121 11.21 -16.50 -3.47
CA ASN A 121 11.55 -17.93 -3.63
C ASN A 121 10.30 -18.83 -3.63
N ILE A 122 9.35 -18.50 -4.50
CA ILE A 122 8.06 -19.18 -4.70
C ILE A 122 7.86 -19.57 -6.17
N SER A 123 6.82 -20.34 -6.48
CA SER A 123 6.50 -20.66 -7.88
C SER A 123 5.93 -19.44 -8.62
N ALA A 124 5.96 -19.50 -9.96
CA ALA A 124 5.37 -18.45 -10.80
C ALA A 124 3.84 -18.34 -10.58
N GLU A 125 3.15 -19.46 -10.38
CA GLU A 125 1.73 -19.49 -10.04
C GLU A 125 1.46 -18.81 -8.69
N GLN A 126 2.29 -19.07 -7.68
CA GLN A 126 2.16 -18.44 -6.37
C GLN A 126 2.43 -16.93 -6.45
N ALA A 127 3.42 -16.52 -7.24
CA ALA A 127 3.72 -15.11 -7.49
C ALA A 127 2.57 -14.39 -8.18
N GLN A 128 2.06 -14.96 -9.28
CA GLN A 128 0.93 -14.42 -10.03
C GLN A 128 -0.31 -14.24 -9.14
N TYR A 129 -0.60 -15.24 -8.30
CA TYR A 129 -1.69 -15.17 -7.32
C TYR A 129 -1.47 -14.10 -6.24
N SER A 130 -0.28 -14.08 -5.61
CA SER A 130 0.06 -13.14 -4.55
C SER A 130 0.02 -11.69 -5.04
N MET A 131 0.58 -11.42 -6.22
CA MET A 131 0.55 -10.10 -6.85
C MET A 131 -0.89 -9.65 -7.14
N LEU A 132 -1.71 -10.55 -7.71
CA LEU A 132 -3.10 -10.24 -8.03
C LEU A 132 -3.89 -9.86 -6.78
N LEU A 133 -3.76 -10.65 -5.70
CA LEU A 133 -4.42 -10.36 -4.43
C LEU A 133 -3.94 -9.05 -3.80
N SER A 134 -2.64 -8.74 -3.89
CA SER A 134 -2.08 -7.48 -3.39
C SER A 134 -2.74 -6.28 -4.05
N MET A 135 -2.87 -6.33 -5.38
CA MET A 135 -3.49 -5.29 -6.19
C MET A 135 -5.02 -5.18 -5.97
N ALA A 136 -5.69 -6.29 -5.66
CA ALA A 136 -7.13 -6.33 -5.39
C ALA A 136 -7.51 -6.02 -3.92
N SER A 137 -6.54 -6.08 -3.00
CA SER A 137 -6.76 -5.85 -1.56
C SER A 137 -7.43 -4.53 -1.17
N PRO A 138 -7.32 -3.41 -1.93
CA PRO A 138 -8.01 -2.18 -1.60
C PRO A 138 -9.54 -2.29 -1.49
N GLU A 139 -10.17 -3.22 -2.23
CA GLU A 139 -11.64 -3.41 -2.19
C GLU A 139 -12.13 -3.75 -0.78
N ALA A 140 -11.48 -4.74 -0.14
CA ALA A 140 -11.83 -5.14 1.23
C ALA A 140 -11.35 -4.11 2.25
N LEU A 141 -10.15 -3.55 2.05
CA LEU A 141 -9.55 -2.59 2.96
C LEU A 141 -10.44 -1.38 3.20
N GLY A 142 -10.98 -0.76 2.13
CA GLY A 142 -11.83 0.43 2.26
C GLY A 142 -13.03 0.17 3.18
N LYS A 143 -13.77 -0.92 2.93
CA LYS A 143 -14.94 -1.31 3.72
C LYS A 143 -14.62 -1.59 5.18
N ILE A 144 -13.46 -2.20 5.45
CA ILE A 144 -13.02 -2.51 6.82
C ILE A 144 -12.61 -1.22 7.55
N VAL A 145 -11.86 -0.33 6.88
CA VAL A 145 -11.47 0.97 7.44
C VAL A 145 -12.71 1.81 7.78
N ASP A 146 -13.73 1.78 6.93
CA ASP A 146 -15.00 2.49 7.16
C ASP A 146 -15.73 2.02 8.44
N GLN A 147 -15.62 0.74 8.81
CA GLN A 147 -16.16 0.25 10.09
C GLN A 147 -15.27 0.57 11.29
N LEU A 148 -13.95 0.47 11.12
CA LEU A 148 -12.99 0.64 12.21
C LEU A 148 -12.84 2.11 12.63
N GLY A 149 -12.95 3.05 11.69
CA GLY A 149 -12.75 4.48 11.91
C GLY A 149 -11.43 4.75 12.65
N ASN A 150 -11.52 5.40 13.82
CA ASN A 150 -10.33 5.77 14.61
C ASN A 150 -9.59 4.58 15.26
N GLN A 151 -10.11 3.35 15.15
CA GLN A 151 -9.46 2.14 15.67
C GLN A 151 -8.52 1.48 14.65
N TYR A 152 -8.55 1.92 13.39
CA TYR A 152 -7.58 1.54 12.38
C TYR A 152 -6.25 2.28 12.59
N ILE A 153 -5.13 1.58 12.44
CA ILE A 153 -3.78 2.15 12.61
C ILE A 153 -3.00 2.12 11.29
N ALA A 154 -2.88 0.94 10.69
CA ALA A 154 -2.11 0.73 9.47
C ALA A 154 -2.57 -0.56 8.78
N HIS A 155 -2.12 -0.76 7.55
CA HIS A 155 -2.22 -2.06 6.88
C HIS A 155 -0.91 -2.38 6.18
N ARG A 156 -0.74 -3.66 5.87
CA ARG A 156 0.27 -4.15 4.93
C ARG A 156 -0.27 -5.37 4.20
N PHE A 157 0.26 -5.64 3.04
CA PHE A 157 0.05 -6.92 2.38
C PHE A 157 1.24 -7.84 2.73
N ARG A 158 0.96 -9.07 3.18
CA ARG A 158 1.97 -10.12 3.28
C ARG A 158 2.12 -10.73 1.90
N ASP A 159 3.30 -10.60 1.33
CA ASP A 159 3.65 -11.20 0.04
C ASP A 159 4.14 -12.65 0.23
N GLY A 160 4.21 -13.41 -0.87
CA GLY A 160 4.83 -14.73 -0.89
C GLY A 160 3.84 -15.88 -1.06
N SER A 161 4.18 -17.04 -0.50
CA SER A 161 3.39 -18.28 -0.63
C SER A 161 2.11 -18.30 0.20
N ASP A 162 2.00 -17.40 1.17
CA ASP A 162 0.85 -17.23 2.07
C ASP A 162 0.39 -15.76 2.07
N PRO A 163 -0.20 -15.29 0.96
CA PRO A 163 -0.55 -13.89 0.82
C PRO A 163 -1.78 -13.51 1.65
N ALA A 164 -1.71 -12.38 2.36
CA ALA A 164 -2.80 -11.89 3.21
C ALA A 164 -2.79 -10.37 3.34
N LEU A 165 -3.98 -9.75 3.43
CA LEU A 165 -4.14 -8.37 3.87
C LEU A 165 -4.09 -8.33 5.41
N ILE A 166 -3.08 -7.69 5.98
CA ILE A 166 -2.92 -7.57 7.42
C ILE A 166 -3.30 -6.15 7.84
N ILE A 167 -4.31 -6.02 8.68
CA ILE A 167 -4.84 -4.75 9.18
C ILE A 167 -4.47 -4.62 10.65
N GLN A 168 -3.67 -3.60 10.94
CA GLN A 168 -3.24 -3.27 12.28
C GLN A 168 -4.24 -2.33 12.93
N VAL A 169 -4.66 -2.68 14.15
CA VAL A 169 -5.74 -2.01 14.87
C VAL A 169 -5.36 -1.71 16.33
N THR A 170 -6.17 -0.88 16.99
CA THR A 170 -6.05 -0.63 18.42
C THR A 170 -6.30 -1.89 19.25
N PRO A 171 -5.82 -1.94 20.50
CA PRO A 171 -6.05 -3.05 21.44
C PRO A 171 -7.52 -3.44 21.70
N ASP A 172 -8.41 -2.47 21.52
CA ASP A 172 -9.84 -2.60 21.79
C ASP A 172 -10.61 -3.25 20.63
N VAL A 173 -9.90 -3.68 19.57
CA VAL A 173 -10.47 -4.47 18.47
C VAL A 173 -10.13 -5.96 18.67
N VAL A 174 -11.09 -6.83 18.37
CA VAL A 174 -10.90 -8.28 18.40
C VAL A 174 -9.95 -8.70 17.28
N ASN A 175 -8.88 -9.43 17.62
CA ASN A 175 -8.03 -10.08 16.62
C ASN A 175 -8.80 -11.23 15.97
N GLU A 176 -8.82 -11.29 14.64
CA GLU A 176 -9.51 -12.32 13.89
C GLU A 176 -8.87 -12.56 12.53
N GLN A 177 -9.18 -13.70 11.93
CA GLN A 177 -8.88 -14.00 10.53
C GLN A 177 -10.19 -14.17 9.77
N HIS A 178 -10.21 -13.72 8.52
CA HIS A 178 -11.38 -13.81 7.66
C HIS A 178 -11.00 -14.12 6.22
N SER A 179 -11.83 -14.89 5.54
CA SER A 179 -11.69 -15.21 4.11
C SER A 179 -12.67 -14.36 3.31
N TYR A 180 -12.19 -13.28 2.71
CA TYR A 180 -13.02 -12.36 1.92
C TYR A 180 -13.08 -12.78 0.45
N ILE A 181 -14.27 -12.84 -0.15
CA ILE A 181 -14.42 -13.12 -1.58
C ILE A 181 -14.51 -11.80 -2.35
N ILE A 182 -13.54 -11.57 -3.22
CA ILE A 182 -13.40 -10.34 -4.02
C ILE A 182 -14.56 -10.21 -5.01
N SER A 183 -15.15 -9.01 -5.12
CA SER A 183 -16.20 -8.71 -6.09
C SER A 183 -15.74 -7.81 -7.24
N ASP A 184 -14.57 -7.18 -7.12
CA ASP A 184 -13.94 -6.44 -8.19
C ASP A 184 -13.62 -7.37 -9.37
N LYS A 185 -13.93 -6.90 -10.59
CA LYS A 185 -13.79 -7.68 -11.83
C LYS A 185 -12.36 -8.14 -12.10
N PHE A 186 -11.36 -7.45 -11.58
CA PHE A 186 -9.96 -7.78 -11.75
C PHE A 186 -9.56 -9.09 -11.07
N ALA A 187 -10.21 -9.45 -9.96
CA ALA A 187 -9.90 -10.65 -9.18
C ALA A 187 -11.19 -11.36 -8.68
N GLU A 188 -12.29 -11.21 -9.41
CA GLU A 188 -13.63 -11.60 -8.99
C GLU A 188 -13.72 -13.08 -8.59
N GLY A 189 -14.23 -13.33 -7.39
CA GLY A 189 -14.42 -14.67 -6.84
C GLY A 189 -13.18 -15.29 -6.21
N LEU A 190 -12.00 -14.66 -6.32
CA LEU A 190 -10.83 -15.10 -5.56
C LEU A 190 -10.98 -14.78 -4.08
N GLU A 191 -10.40 -15.65 -3.26
CA GLU A 191 -10.38 -15.49 -1.81
C GLU A 191 -9.14 -14.70 -1.38
N LEU A 192 -9.37 -13.57 -0.73
CA LEU A 192 -8.37 -12.76 -0.05
C LEU A 192 -8.37 -13.11 1.45
N PRO A 193 -7.28 -13.72 1.97
CA PRO A 193 -7.10 -13.86 3.41
C PRO A 193 -6.88 -12.50 4.07
N ILE A 194 -7.57 -12.25 5.17
CA ILE A 194 -7.47 -11.02 5.96
C ILE A 194 -7.14 -11.37 7.40
N GLU A 195 -6.19 -10.64 7.99
CA GLU A 195 -5.80 -10.75 9.39
C GLU A 195 -5.98 -9.42 10.11
N ILE A 196 -6.81 -9.39 11.15
CA ILE A 196 -6.97 -8.25 12.05
C ILE A 196 -6.06 -8.46 13.25
N VAL A 197 -5.09 -7.56 13.44
CA VAL A 197 -4.05 -7.69 14.47
C VAL A 197 -3.91 -6.42 15.29
N SER A 198 -4.14 -6.54 16.59
CA SER A 198 -3.92 -5.44 17.53
C SER A 198 -2.43 -5.17 17.77
N THR A 199 -2.11 -3.91 18.06
CA THR A 199 -0.75 -3.44 18.40
C THR A 199 -0.19 -4.02 19.71
N GLN A 200 -0.98 -4.74 20.52
CA GLN A 200 -0.54 -5.25 21.83
C GLN A 200 0.44 -6.43 21.78
N ASN A 201 0.86 -6.85 20.59
CA ASN A 201 1.84 -7.91 20.42
C ASN A 201 3.25 -7.41 20.05
N ALA A 202 3.52 -6.11 20.23
CA ALA A 202 4.87 -5.53 20.14
C ALA A 202 5.46 -5.33 21.55
N GLN A 203 5.76 -6.43 22.25
CA GLN A 203 6.64 -6.45 23.42
C GLN A 203 7.71 -7.51 23.23
#